data_AF-A0AAV0VUK9-F1
#
_entry.id   AF-A0AAV0VUK9-F1
#
_cell.length_a   1.000
_cell.length_b   1.000
_cell.length_c   1.000
_cell.angle_alpha   90.00
_cell.angle_beta   90.00
_cell.angle_gamma   90.00
#
_symmetry.space_group_name_H-M   'P 1'
#
loop_
_entity.id
_entity.type
_entity.pdbx_description
1 polymer ?
#
loop_
_entity_poly.entity_id
_entity_poly.type
_entity_poly.pdbx_seq_one_letter_code
_entity_poly.pdbx_strand_id
1 'polypeptide(L)'
;MNNFLSIIKEIIQQFNNRFIDFKKFECNIKFLRCPDTCNHDELDLHYFEWMIIDTFEFELIDLKSCNTWKQKFIDLRQLIEEIEINRLQSNVVKNADTEILKVWNSLPNTCSTLKKVAQSILSIFSSTYACESSKKQQQK
;
A
#
# COMPACT_ATOMS: atom_id res chain seq x y z
N MET A 1 37.81 15.69 3.54
CA MET A 1 37.47 14.41 4.20
C MET A 1 36.38 14.57 5.26
N ASN A 2 36.49 15.53 6.20
CA ASN A 2 35.48 15.76 7.25
C ASN A 2 34.08 16.12 6.72
N ASN A 3 33.98 16.92 5.64
CA ASN A 3 32.70 17.29 5.03
C ASN A 3 31.96 16.08 4.43
N PHE A 4 32.68 15.20 3.73
CA PHE A 4 32.10 14.00 3.13
C PHE A 4 31.56 13.04 4.21
N LEU A 5 32.31 12.82 5.29
CA LEU A 5 31.84 11.98 6.41
C LEU A 5 30.62 12.58 7.12
N SER A 6 30.53 13.92 7.22
CA SER A 6 29.35 14.61 7.76
C SER A 6 28.12 14.37 6.89
N ILE A 7 28.25 14.54 5.57
CA ILE A 7 27.16 14.30 4.60
C ILE A 7 26.68 12.85 4.68
N ILE A 8 27.59 11.89 4.73
CA ILE A 8 27.22 10.47 4.84
C ILE A 8 26.44 10.19 6.14
N LYS A 9 26.87 10.75 7.27
CA LYS A 9 26.14 10.62 8.54
C LYS A 9 24.73 11.21 8.45
N GLU A 10 24.59 12.37 7.82
CA GLU A 10 23.29 13.02 7.65
C GLU A 10 22.36 12.20 6.75
N ILE A 11 22.86 11.68 5.63
CA ILE A 11 22.11 10.79 4.74
C ILE A 11 21.64 9.54 5.49
N ILE A 12 22.51 8.91 6.27
CA ILE A 12 22.16 7.73 7.07
C ILE A 12 21.08 8.08 8.10
N GLN A 13 21.20 9.22 8.78
CA GLN A 13 20.21 9.66 9.76
C GLN A 13 18.85 9.92 9.11
N GLN A 14 18.83 10.63 7.97
CA GLN A 14 17.59 10.88 7.23
C GLN A 14 16.95 9.58 6.72
N PHE A 15 17.76 8.64 6.23
CA PHE A 15 17.27 7.32 5.83
C PHE A 15 16.66 6.57 7.02
N ASN A 16 17.35 6.52 8.17
CA ASN A 16 16.85 5.86 9.37
C ASN A 16 15.53 6.46 9.84
N ASN A 17 15.43 7.79 9.88
CA ASN A 17 14.20 8.48 10.25
C ASN A 17 13.06 8.10 9.31
N ARG A 18 13.28 8.17 7.99
CA ARG A 18 12.28 7.81 6.99
C ARG A 18 11.90 6.33 7.03
N PHE A 19 12.84 5.44 7.35
CA PHE A 19 12.58 4.01 7.52
C PHE A 19 11.74 3.71 8.76
N ILE A 20 11.93 4.46 9.84
CA ILE A 20 11.07 4.37 11.04
C ILE A 20 9.65 4.83 10.69
N ASP A 21 9.49 5.94 9.99
CA ASP A 21 8.17 6.42 9.56
C ASP A 21 7.50 5.45 8.58
N PHE A 22 8.27 4.84 7.68
CA PHE A 22 7.80 3.78 6.80
C PHE A 22 7.23 2.58 7.57
N LYS A 23 7.87 2.16 8.66
CA LYS A 23 7.34 1.08 9.52
C LYS A 23 6.00 1.46 10.16
N LYS A 24 5.80 2.72 10.54
CA LYS A 24 4.50 3.18 11.07
C LYS A 24 3.41 3.11 10.00
N PHE A 25 3.78 3.31 8.73
CA PHE A 25 2.87 3.26 7.59
C PHE A 25 2.56 1.81 7.12
N GLU A 26 3.12 0.79 7.77
CA GLU A 26 2.85 -0.63 7.49
C GLU A 26 1.35 -0.96 7.62
N CYS A 27 0.66 -0.36 8.60
CA CYS A 27 -0.78 -0.52 8.76
C CYS A 27 -1.56 -0.01 7.54
N ASN A 28 -1.16 1.13 6.97
CA ASN A 28 -1.76 1.67 5.75
C ASN A 28 -1.46 0.78 4.53
N ILE A 29 -0.31 0.10 4.46
CA ILE A 29 -0.07 -0.92 3.41
C ILE A 29 -1.03 -2.08 3.58
N LYS A 30 -1.16 -2.58 4.81
CA LYS A 30 -2.01 -3.72 5.13
C LYS A 30 -3.47 -3.43 4.78
N PHE A 31 -3.91 -2.18 4.92
CA PHE A 31 -5.24 -1.72 4.52
C PHE A 31 -5.57 -2.03 3.05
N LEU A 32 -4.60 -2.00 2.14
CA LEU A 32 -4.85 -2.32 0.73
C LEU A 32 -5.33 -3.76 0.51
N ARG A 33 -4.93 -4.68 1.39
CA ARG A 33 -5.19 -6.13 1.29
C ARG A 33 -6.26 -6.60 2.27
N CYS A 34 -6.37 -5.92 3.41
CA CYS A 34 -7.17 -6.36 4.54
C CYS A 34 -8.11 -5.29 5.11
N PRO A 35 -8.79 -4.45 4.29
CA PRO A 35 -9.62 -3.37 4.82
C PRO A 35 -10.80 -3.89 5.65
N ASP A 36 -11.22 -5.14 5.41
CA ASP A 36 -12.22 -5.87 6.17
C ASP A 36 -11.82 -6.17 7.62
N THR A 37 -10.52 -6.10 7.94
CA THR A 37 -9.97 -6.41 9.28
C THR A 37 -9.20 -5.25 9.92
N CYS A 38 -8.87 -4.20 9.16
CA CYS A 38 -8.10 -3.05 9.66
C CYS A 38 -8.94 -2.18 10.58
N ASN A 39 -8.40 -1.77 11.73
CA ASN A 39 -9.05 -0.76 12.57
C ASN A 39 -8.77 0.64 12.05
N HIS A 40 -9.74 1.55 12.17
CA HIS A 40 -9.56 2.94 11.77
C HIS A 40 -8.39 3.58 12.52
N ASP A 41 -8.31 3.35 13.85
CA ASP A 41 -7.29 3.93 14.73
C ASP A 41 -5.87 3.43 14.46
N GLU A 42 -5.72 2.35 13.70
CA GLU A 42 -4.41 1.83 13.29
C GLU A 42 -3.87 2.53 12.03
N LEU A 43 -4.71 3.28 11.32
CA LEU A 43 -4.33 3.95 10.09
C LEU A 43 -3.79 5.34 10.39
N ASP A 44 -2.56 5.60 9.95
CA ASP A 44 -2.00 6.94 10.00
C ASP A 44 -2.58 7.76 8.84
N LEU A 45 -3.65 8.52 9.13
CA LEU A 45 -4.34 9.35 8.15
C LEU A 45 -3.75 10.74 8.00
N HIS A 46 -2.74 11.11 8.80
CA HIS A 46 -2.07 12.42 8.72
C HIS A 46 -1.48 12.66 7.31
N TYR A 47 -1.00 11.61 6.66
CA TYR A 47 -0.50 11.65 5.27
C TYR A 47 -1.56 12.03 4.22
N PHE A 48 -2.84 12.03 4.59
CA PHE A 48 -3.98 12.33 3.71
C PHE A 48 -4.75 13.59 4.12
N GLU A 49 -4.21 14.44 5.00
CA GLU A 49 -4.87 15.71 5.40
C GLU A 49 -5.19 16.66 4.25
N TRP A 50 -4.44 16.54 3.14
CA TRP A 50 -4.70 17.30 1.92
C TRP A 50 -5.96 16.82 1.17
N MET A 51 -6.58 15.72 1.59
CA MET A 51 -7.77 15.11 1.02
C MET A 51 -8.99 15.32 1.91
N ILE A 52 -10.16 15.53 1.30
CA ILE A 52 -11.44 15.47 2.01
C ILE A 52 -11.77 14.00 2.24
N ILE A 53 -11.69 13.54 3.50
CA ILE A 53 -11.91 12.15 3.89
C ILE A 53 -12.99 11.97 4.98
N ASP A 54 -13.87 12.94 5.15
CA ASP A 54 -14.86 12.99 6.24
C ASP A 54 -15.80 11.75 6.31
N THR A 55 -16.01 11.06 5.19
CA THR A 55 -16.83 9.84 5.10
C THR A 55 -16.04 8.55 5.29
N PHE A 56 -14.71 8.61 5.43
CA PHE A 56 -13.83 7.44 5.41
C PHE A 56 -14.22 6.37 6.44
N GLU A 57 -14.42 6.79 7.69
CA GLU A 57 -14.75 5.87 8.78
C GLU A 57 -16.11 5.18 8.56
N PHE A 58 -17.13 5.94 8.13
CA PHE A 58 -18.45 5.41 7.82
C PHE A 58 -18.40 4.41 6.66
N GLU A 59 -17.72 4.77 5.56
CA GLU A 59 -17.55 3.89 4.42
C GLU A 59 -16.80 2.60 4.81
N LEU A 60 -15.82 2.69 5.72
CA LEU A 60 -15.09 1.54 6.24
C LEU A 60 -15.99 0.60 7.03
N ILE A 61 -16.88 1.14 7.87
CA ILE A 61 -17.88 0.35 8.62
C ILE A 61 -18.83 -0.38 7.68
N ASP A 62 -19.31 0.31 6.63
CA ASP A 62 -20.19 -0.29 5.62
C ASP A 62 -19.49 -1.41 4.84
N LEU A 63 -18.24 -1.19 4.42
CA LEU A 63 -17.42 -2.20 3.76
C LEU A 63 -17.24 -3.43 4.64
N LYS A 64 -16.91 -3.22 5.93
CA LYS A 64 -16.80 -4.28 6.95
C LYS A 64 -18.12 -4.92 7.30
N SER A 65 -19.26 -4.36 6.92
CA SER A 65 -20.57 -4.99 7.18
C SER A 65 -21.04 -5.80 5.95
N CYS A 66 -20.45 -5.56 4.78
CA CYS A 66 -20.80 -6.25 3.55
C CYS A 66 -20.03 -7.56 3.34
N ASN A 67 -20.70 -8.71 3.50
CA ASN A 67 -20.10 -10.02 3.31
C ASN A 67 -19.52 -10.25 1.90
N THR A 68 -20.14 -9.68 0.87
CA THR A 68 -19.63 -9.78 -0.50
C THR A 68 -18.27 -9.10 -0.65
N TRP A 69 -18.09 -7.92 -0.05
CA TRP A 69 -16.82 -7.21 -0.10
C TRP A 69 -15.76 -7.88 0.78
N LYS A 70 -16.12 -8.35 1.97
CA LYS A 70 -15.24 -9.18 2.80
C LYS A 70 -14.68 -10.37 2.01
N GLN A 71 -15.55 -11.13 1.36
CA GLN A 71 -15.14 -12.30 0.59
C GLN A 71 -14.19 -11.91 -0.55
N LYS A 72 -14.49 -10.84 -1.30
CA LYS A 72 -13.58 -10.34 -2.34
C LYS A 72 -12.19 -9.97 -1.82
N PHE A 73 -12.08 -9.39 -0.62
CA PHE A 73 -10.78 -9.08 -0.01
C PHE A 73 -10.07 -10.33 0.52
N ILE A 74 -10.80 -11.35 0.99
CA ILE A 74 -10.23 -12.67 1.30
C ILE A 74 -9.62 -13.31 0.04
N ASP A 75 -10.38 -13.34 -1.06
CA ASP A 75 -9.93 -13.91 -2.33
C ASP A 75 -8.72 -13.15 -2.90
N LEU A 76 -8.72 -11.81 -2.78
CA LEU A 76 -7.59 -10.98 -3.17
C LEU A 76 -6.32 -11.35 -2.40
N ARG A 77 -6.40 -11.62 -1.09
CA ARG A 77 -5.23 -12.01 -0.29
C ARG A 77 -4.63 -13.32 -0.76
N GLN A 78 -5.47 -14.33 -1.02
CA GLN A 78 -5.04 -15.61 -1.55
C GLN A 78 -4.37 -15.46 -2.92
N LEU A 79 -4.98 -14.65 -3.81
CA LEU A 79 -4.41 -14.36 -5.13
C LEU A 79 -3.04 -13.68 -5.04
N ILE A 80 -2.86 -12.72 -4.13
CA ILE A 80 -1.57 -12.07 -3.92
C ILE A 80 -0.52 -13.07 -3.41
N GLU A 81 -0.89 -13.95 -2.50
CA GLU A 81 0.00 -15.01 -2.00
C GLU A 81 0.43 -15.95 -3.12
N GLU A 82 -0.49 -16.39 -3.98
CA GLU A 82 -0.19 -17.19 -5.17
C GLU A 82 0.74 -16.45 -6.14
N ILE A 83 0.54 -15.14 -6.36
CA ILE A 83 1.41 -14.32 -7.20
C ILE A 83 2.84 -14.30 -6.64
N GLU A 84 2.99 -14.14 -5.33
CA GLU A 84 4.30 -14.12 -4.67
C GLU A 84 5.00 -15.48 -4.73
N ILE A 85 4.28 -16.59 -4.49
CA ILE A 85 4.82 -17.95 -4.64
C ILE A 85 5.28 -18.18 -6.08
N ASN A 86 4.46 -17.83 -7.07
CA ASN A 86 4.78 -18.00 -8.48
C ASN A 86 5.95 -17.13 -8.94
N ARG A 87 6.16 -15.95 -8.34
CA ARG A 87 7.32 -15.09 -8.60
C ARG A 87 8.63 -15.73 -8.13
N LEU A 88 8.58 -16.53 -7.07
CA LEU A 88 9.75 -17.27 -6.58
C LEU A 88 10.05 -18.51 -7.44
N GLN A 89 9.03 -19.11 -8.06
CA GLN A 89 9.14 -20.35 -8.81
C GLN A 89 9.30 -20.17 -10.33
N SER A 90 8.84 -19.05 -10.90
CA SER A 90 8.81 -18.80 -12.34
C SER A 90 9.28 -17.39 -12.71
N ASN A 91 9.69 -17.21 -13.98
CA ASN A 91 9.97 -15.88 -14.55
C ASN A 91 8.69 -15.10 -14.94
N VAL A 92 7.48 -15.60 -14.63
CA VAL A 92 6.23 -14.92 -14.99
C VAL A 92 5.86 -13.92 -13.90
N VAL A 93 6.01 -12.63 -14.21
CA VAL A 93 5.72 -11.54 -13.28
C VAL A 93 4.26 -11.10 -13.43
N LYS A 94 3.35 -11.72 -12.68
CA LYS A 94 2.05 -11.08 -12.38
C LYS A 94 2.28 -10.01 -11.31
N ASN A 95 1.66 -8.84 -11.50
CA ASN A 95 1.81 -7.71 -10.58
C ASN A 95 0.64 -7.67 -9.58
N ALA A 96 0.94 -7.89 -8.30
CA ALA A 96 -0.05 -7.83 -7.21
C ALA A 96 -0.77 -6.47 -7.17
N ASP A 97 -0.08 -5.36 -7.44
CA ASP A 97 -0.66 -4.01 -7.42
C ASP A 97 -1.79 -3.87 -8.43
N THR A 98 -1.69 -4.55 -9.58
CA THR A 98 -2.73 -4.52 -10.62
C THR A 98 -4.01 -5.21 -10.14
N GLU A 99 -3.88 -6.33 -9.43
CA GLU A 99 -5.05 -7.06 -8.91
C GLU A 99 -5.68 -6.31 -7.72
N ILE A 100 -4.86 -5.70 -6.85
CA ILE A 100 -5.34 -4.81 -5.78
C ILE A 100 -6.15 -3.67 -6.41
N LEU A 101 -5.59 -2.96 -7.39
CA LEU A 101 -6.26 -1.83 -8.03
C LEU A 101 -7.59 -2.22 -8.69
N LYS A 102 -7.68 -3.41 -9.32
CA LYS A 102 -8.93 -3.92 -9.90
C LYS A 102 -10.02 -4.11 -8.83
N VAL A 103 -9.68 -4.75 -7.71
CA VAL A 103 -10.64 -4.98 -6.61
C VAL A 103 -11.13 -3.65 -6.04
N TRP A 104 -10.21 -2.73 -5.74
CA TRP A 104 -10.55 -1.38 -5.24
C TRP A 104 -11.41 -0.60 -6.24
N ASN A 105 -11.07 -0.61 -7.53
CA ASN A 105 -11.87 0.07 -8.56
C ASN A 105 -13.27 -0.52 -8.73
N SER A 106 -13.47 -1.80 -8.42
CA SER A 106 -14.78 -2.45 -8.48
C SER A 106 -15.75 -2.03 -7.37
N LEU A 107 -15.25 -1.41 -6.29
CA LEU A 107 -16.09 -0.92 -5.19
C LEU A 107 -17.15 0.07 -5.68
N PRO A 108 -18.32 0.13 -5.04
CA PRO A 108 -19.39 1.05 -5.41
C PRO A 108 -18.94 2.51 -5.24
N ASN A 109 -19.61 3.42 -5.93
CA ASN A 109 -19.31 4.85 -5.82
C ASN A 109 -19.60 5.42 -4.42
N THR A 110 -20.39 4.73 -3.60
CA THR A 110 -20.60 5.08 -2.18
C THR A 110 -19.33 4.90 -1.34
N CYS A 111 -18.33 4.13 -1.81
CA CYS A 111 -17.03 3.95 -1.16
C CYS A 111 -15.96 4.90 -1.76
N SER A 112 -16.35 6.11 -2.17
CA SER A 112 -15.47 6.99 -2.93
C SER A 112 -14.24 7.44 -2.14
N THR A 113 -14.39 7.70 -0.84
CA THR A 113 -13.31 8.16 0.02
C THR A 113 -12.34 7.02 0.31
N LEU A 114 -12.85 5.81 0.60
CA LEU A 114 -12.03 4.61 0.73
C LEU A 114 -11.19 4.35 -0.53
N LYS A 115 -11.80 4.47 -1.72
CA LYS A 115 -11.10 4.28 -2.99
C LYS A 115 -9.97 5.30 -3.16
N LYS A 116 -10.22 6.58 -2.85
CA LYS A 116 -9.18 7.61 -2.94
C LYS A 116 -8.03 7.33 -1.98
N VAL A 117 -8.30 6.97 -0.73
CA VAL A 117 -7.25 6.63 0.26
C VAL A 117 -6.43 5.43 -0.21
N ALA A 118 -7.07 4.35 -0.66
CA ALA A 118 -6.37 3.18 -1.20
C ALA A 118 -5.51 3.51 -2.43
N GLN A 119 -6.02 4.33 -3.35
CA GLN A 119 -5.27 4.79 -4.52
C GLN A 119 -4.07 5.67 -4.14
N SER A 120 -4.22 6.56 -3.16
CA SER A 120 -3.13 7.39 -2.63
C SER A 120 -2.05 6.52 -1.98
N ILE A 121 -2.44 5.53 -1.16
CA ILE A 121 -1.52 4.55 -0.57
C ILE A 121 -0.78 3.80 -1.69
N LEU A 122 -1.51 3.21 -2.65
CA LEU A 122 -0.90 2.51 -3.80
C LEU A 122 0.08 3.40 -4.57
N SER A 123 -0.25 4.67 -4.82
CA SER A 123 0.62 5.58 -5.54
C SER A 123 1.95 5.83 -4.81
N ILE A 124 1.94 5.92 -3.47
CA ILE A 124 3.14 6.10 -2.65
C ILE A 124 4.04 4.84 -2.73
N PHE A 125 3.45 3.64 -2.80
CA PHE A 125 4.18 2.37 -2.78
C PHE A 125 4.61 1.86 -4.15
N SER A 126 3.74 1.93 -5.15
CA SER A 126 4.07 1.49 -6.51
C SER A 126 5.20 2.34 -7.11
N SER A 127 5.34 3.63 -6.74
CA SER A 127 6.51 4.43 -7.11
C SER A 127 7.81 3.90 -6.52
N THR A 128 7.74 3.26 -5.34
CA THR A 128 8.90 2.66 -4.66
C THR A 128 9.31 1.35 -5.34
N TYR A 129 8.35 0.49 -5.69
CA TYR A 129 8.61 -0.78 -6.39
C TYR A 129 9.05 -0.60 -7.86
N ALA A 130 8.50 0.40 -8.58
CA ALA A 130 8.93 0.76 -9.93
C ALA A 130 10.41 1.17 -9.98
N CYS A 131 10.91 1.85 -8.94
CA CYS A 131 12.33 2.18 -8.81
C CYS A 131 13.22 0.93 -8.64
N GLU A 132 12.75 -0.10 -7.94
CA GLU A 132 13.51 -1.34 -7.74
C GLU A 132 13.56 -2.23 -8.98
N SER A 133 12.44 -2.34 -9.70
CA SER A 133 12.34 -3.15 -10.93
C SER A 133 13.10 -2.54 -12.11
N SER A 134 13.17 -1.19 -12.19
CA SER A 134 14.01 -0.47 -13.17
C SER A 134 15.50 -0.72 -12.95
N LYS A 135 15.96 -0.86 -11.69
CA LYS A 135 17.37 -1.19 -11.37
C LYS A 135 17.77 -2.59 -11.80
N LYS A 136 16.83 -3.56 -11.79
CA LYS A 136 17.09 -4.95 -12.22
C LYS A 136 17.20 -5.08 -13.75
N GLN A 137 16.63 -4.16 -14.52
CA GLN A 137 16.72 -4.16 -15.99
C GLN A 137 18.02 -3.53 -16.51
N GLN A 138 18.67 -2.67 -15.72
CA GLN A 138 19.95 -2.03 -16.09
C GLN A 138 21.20 -2.88 -15.75
N GLN A 139 21.00 -4.07 -15.16
CA GLN A 139 22.08 -5.02 -14.85
C GLN A 139 22.10 -6.24 -15.80
N LYS A 140 21.35 -6.17 -16.92
CA LYS A 140 21.44 -7.09 -18.05
C LYS A 140 22.02 -6.35 -19.25
#